data_AF-A0A084H050-F1
#
_entry.id   AF-A0A084H050-F1
#
_cell.length_a   1.000
_cell.length_b   1.000
_cell.length_c   1.000
_cell.angle_alpha   90.00
_cell.angle_beta   90.00
_cell.angle_gamma   90.00
#
_symmetry.space_group_name_H-M   'P 1'
#
loop_
_entity.id
_entity.type
_entity.pdbx_description
1 polymer ?
#
loop_
_entity_poly.entity_id
_entity_poly.type
_entity_poly.pdbx_seq_one_letter_code
_entity_poly.pdbx_strand_id
1 'polypeptide(L)' 'MKTTIKINDDIKQAFYEIYGDLDMLLFMAKNGSVFNQFEVKRIEGKLKQNLKAVEFLIVSQDLTKERG' A
#
# COMPACT_ATOMS: atom_id res chain seq x y z
N MET A 1 25.95 13.36 4.05
CA MET A 1 25.38 12.52 5.15
C MET A 1 24.62 11.39 4.48
N LYS A 2 25.08 10.12 4.55
CA LYS A 2 24.35 8.99 3.93
C LYS A 2 23.11 8.72 4.76
N THR A 3 21.95 9.21 4.30
CA THR A 3 20.65 8.87 4.88
C THR A 3 20.43 7.38 4.60
N THR A 4 20.86 6.55 5.54
CA THR A 4 20.50 5.14 5.54
C THR A 4 19.02 5.15 5.84
N ILE A 5 18.21 5.03 4.79
CA ILE A 5 16.76 4.94 4.90
C ILE A 5 16.51 3.62 5.60
N LYS A 6 16.48 3.64 6.94
CA LYS A 6 15.80 2.60 7.69
C LYS A 6 14.42 2.56 7.08
N ILE A 7 14.10 1.48 6.37
CA ILE A 7 12.79 1.19 5.79
C ILE A 7 11.76 1.65 6.83
N ASN A 8 11.24 2.86 6.60
CA ASN A 8 10.52 3.63 7.61
C ASN A 8 9.32 2.78 8.01
N ASP A 9 9.02 2.65 9.29
CA ASP A 9 7.96 1.75 9.75
C ASP A 9 6.60 2.10 9.11
N ASP A 10 6.43 3.34 8.65
CA ASP A 10 5.32 3.80 7.80
C ASP A 10 5.20 3.03 6.47
N ILE A 11 6.31 2.75 5.78
CA ILE A 11 6.31 1.99 4.53
C ILE A 11 5.93 0.54 4.81
N LYS A 12 6.48 -0.05 5.88
CA LYS A 12 6.13 -1.43 6.27
C LYS A 12 4.65 -1.52 6.62
N GLN A 13 4.13 -0.55 7.35
CA GLN A 13 2.72 -0.48 7.72
C GLN A 13 1.82 -0.39 6.49
N ALA A 14 2.17 0.46 5.51
CA ALA A 14 1.45 0.54 4.24
C ALA A 14 1.43 -0.80 3.48
N PHE A 15 2.55 -1.54 3.48
CA PHE A 15 2.60 -2.88 2.88
C PHE A 15 1.72 -3.89 3.65
N TYR A 16 1.73 -3.89 4.98
CA TYR A 16 0.84 -4.75 5.77
C TYR A 16 -0.64 -4.51 5.47
N GLU A 17 -1.04 -3.25 5.32
CA GLU A 17 -2.41 -2.89 4.94
C GLU A 17 -2.75 -3.39 3.53
N ILE A 18 -1.83 -3.24 2.57
CA ILE A 18 -2.00 -3.78 1.21
C ILE A 18 -2.17 -5.30 1.25
N TYR A 19 -1.37 -6.03 2.04
CA TYR A 19 -1.50 -7.48 2.14
C TYR A 19 -2.86 -7.90 2.72
N GLY A 20 -3.33 -7.24 3.79
CA GLY A 20 -4.63 -7.52 4.39
C GLY A 20 -5.80 -7.26 3.43
N ASP A 21 -5.73 -6.16 2.67
CA ASP A 21 -6.71 -5.82 1.65
C ASP A 21 -6.77 -6.88 0.53
N LEU A 22 -5.62 -7.38 0.09
CA LEU A 22 -5.53 -8.45 -0.92
C LEU A 22 -6.09 -9.79 -0.41
N ASP A 23 -5.79 -10.15 0.84
CA ASP A 23 -6.33 -11.37 1.47
C ASP A 23 -7.86 -11.31 1.56
N MET A 24 -8.43 -10.15 1.89
CA MET A 24 -9.87 -9.95 1.94
C MET A 24 -10.52 -10.09 0.56
N LEU A 25 -9.90 -9.54 -0.49
CA LEU A 25 -10.36 -9.71 -1.87
C LEU A 25 -10.31 -11.18 -2.32
N LEU A 26 -9.23 -11.90 -2.00
CA LEU A 26 -9.10 -13.32 -2.28
C LEU A 26 -10.15 -14.15 -1.55
N PHE A 27 -10.44 -13.82 -0.29
CA PHE A 27 -11.48 -14.46 0.50
C PHE A 27 -12.87 -14.27 -0.12
N MET A 28 -13.21 -13.04 -0.53
CA MET A 28 -14.48 -12.73 -1.21
C MET A 28 -14.59 -13.43 -2.57
N ALA A 29 -13.50 -13.51 -3.33
CA ALA A 29 -13.47 -14.18 -4.63
C ALA A 29 -13.67 -15.71 -4.50
N LYS A 30 -13.14 -16.33 -3.43
CA LYS A 30 -13.31 -17.76 -3.14
C LYS A 30 -14.69 -18.10 -2.56
N ASN A 31 -15.33 -17.14 -1.89
CA ASN A 31 -16.61 -17.33 -1.22
C ASN A 31 -17.66 -16.37 -1.79
N GLY A 32 -18.25 -16.74 -2.94
CA GLY A 32 -19.23 -15.91 -3.64
C GLY A 32 -20.46 -15.51 -2.80
N SER A 33 -20.78 -16.24 -1.73
CA SER A 33 -21.82 -15.88 -0.76
C SER A 33 -21.49 -14.65 0.10
N VAL A 34 -20.20 -14.29 0.21
CA VAL A 34 -19.69 -13.12 0.94
C VAL A 34 -19.30 -11.99 -0.01
N PHE A 35 -19.48 -12.18 -1.33
CA PHE A 35 -19.17 -11.17 -2.31
C PHE A 35 -20.04 -9.92 -2.11
N ASN A 36 -19.37 -8.78 -1.91
CA ASN A 36 -20.01 -7.48 -1.81
C ASN A 36 -19.25 -6.48 -2.69
N GLN A 37 -19.89 -6.06 -3.78
CA GLN A 37 -19.29 -5.14 -4.75
C GLN A 37 -18.92 -3.78 -4.14
N PHE A 38 -19.67 -3.28 -3.15
CA PHE A 38 -19.35 -2.03 -2.47
C PHE A 38 -18.07 -2.16 -1.64
N GLU A 39 -17.91 -3.28 -0.93
CA GLU A 39 -16.68 -3.57 -0.17
C GLU A 39 -15.48 -3.75 -1.09
N VAL A 40 -15.64 -4.46 -2.22
CA VAL A 40 -14.59 -4.60 -3.23
C VAL A 40 -14.12 -3.23 -3.73
N LYS A 41 -15.04 -2.33 -4.09
CA LYS A 41 -14.71 -0.97 -4.53
C LYS A 41 -14.03 -0.14 -3.43
N ARG A 42 -14.46 -0.32 -2.17
CA ARG A 42 -13.86 0.35 -1.01
C ARG A 42 -12.41 -0.09 -0.81
N ILE A 43 -12.15 -1.40 -0.88
CA ILE A 43 -10.80 -1.98 -0.79
C ILE A 43 -9.94 -1.50 -1.95
N GLU A 44 -10.47 -1.52 -3.17
CA GLU A 44 -9.77 -1.02 -4.36
C GLU A 44 -9.33 0.44 -4.20
N GLY A 45 -10.21 1.28 -3.63
CA GLY A 45 -9.89 2.68 -3.31
C GLY A 45 -8.74 2.82 -2.32
N LYS A 46 -8.75 2.03 -1.24
CA LYS A 46 -7.67 2.02 -0.24
C LYS A 46 -6.34 1.56 -0.82
N LEU A 47 -6.34 0.47 -1.59
CA LEU A 47 -5.15 -0.05 -2.27
C LEU A 47 -4.50 1.01 -3.16
N LYS A 48 -5.31 1.73 -3.96
CA LYS A 48 -4.82 2.82 -4.82
C LYS A 48 -4.17 3.95 -4.02
N GLN A 49 -4.78 4.34 -2.89
CA GLN A 49 -4.23 5.39 -2.02
C GLN A 49 -2.90 4.95 -1.38
N ASN A 50 -2.85 3.73 -0.83
CA ASN A 50 -1.67 3.19 -0.18
C ASN A 50 -0.50 3.03 -1.16
N LEU A 51 -0.77 2.54 -2.38
CA LEU A 51 0.24 2.47 -3.44
C LEU A 51 0.78 3.86 -3.81
N LYS A 52 -0.09 4.88 -3.93
CA LYS A 52 0.34 6.24 -4.25
C LYS A 52 1.20 6.86 -3.15
N ALA A 53 0.87 6.59 -1.88
CA ALA A 53 1.68 7.02 -0.75
C ALA A 53 3.07 6.36 -0.78
N VAL A 54 3.15 5.06 -1.07
CA VAL A 54 4.42 4.35 -1.23
C VAL A 54 5.23 4.91 -2.40
N GLU A 55 4.62 5.13 -3.57
CA GLU A 55 5.28 5.78 -4.72
C GLU A 55 5.87 7.15 -4.35
N PHE A 56 5.09 7.99 -3.67
CA PHE A 56 5.54 9.31 -3.24
C PHE A 56 6.73 9.22 -2.28
N LEU A 57 6.71 8.29 -1.32
CA LEU A 57 7.81 8.08 -0.39
C LEU A 57 9.08 7.61 -1.12
N ILE A 58 8.96 6.75 -2.12
CA ILE A 58 10.11 6.30 -2.92
C ILE A 58 10.68 7.46 -3.77
N VAL A 59 9.83 8.18 -4.51
CA VAL A 59 10.28 9.29 -5.38
C VAL A 59 10.89 10.44 -4.55
N SER A 60 10.29 10.80 -3.41
CA SER A 60 10.82 11.84 -2.54
C SER A 60 12.17 11.45 -1.90
N GLN A 61 12.39 10.16 -1.63
CA GLN A 61 13.68 9.65 -1.19
C GLN A 61 14.75 9.69 -2.28
N ASP A 62 14.40 9.51 -3.55
CA ASP A 62 15.37 9.66 -4.65
C ASP A 62 15.67 11.15 -4.95
N LEU A 63 14.66 12.02 -4.90
CA LEU A 63 14.85 13.47 -5.06
C LEU A 63 15.73 14.09 -3.96
N THR A 64 15.72 13.53 -2.75
CA THR A 64 16.59 13.96 -1.65
C THR A 64 18.02 13.44 -1.78
N LYS A 65 18.27 12.38 -2.56
CA LYS A 65 19.62 11.91 -2.88
C LYS A 65 20.28 12.76 -3.98
N GLU A 66 19.54 13.28 -4.94
CA GLU A 66 20.08 14.10 -6.04
C GLU A 66 20.50 15.52 -5.62
N ARG A 67 20.03 16.00 -4.46
CA ARG A 67 20.34 17.34 -3.94
C ARG A 67 21.44 17.35 -2.85
N GLY A 68 22.07 16.21 -2.57
CA GLY A 68 23.03 16.03 -1.47
C GLY A 68 24.44 15.68 -1.91
#